data_AF-A0A976J317-F1
#
_entry.id   AF-A0A976J317-F1
#
_cell.length_a   1.000
_cell.length_b   1.000
_cell.length_c   1.000
_cell.angle_alpha   90.00
_cell.angle_beta   90.00
_cell.angle_gamma   90.00
#
_symmetry.space_group_name_H-M   'P 1'
#
loop_
_entity.id
_entity.type
_entity.pdbx_description
1 polymer ?
#
loop_
_entity_poly.entity_id
_entity_poly.type
_entity_poly.pdbx_seq_one_letter_code
_entity_poly.pdbx_strand_id
1 'polypeptide(L)' 'MVRSGKTATPKIGIWYDEAAGDIHLSLAGQGLSTVNDRPDSKRGNPHLFNKLARILREQGKPHPPIAGE' A
#
# COMPACT_ATOMS: atom_id res chain seq x y z
N MET A 1 7.17 -2.19 16.60
CA MET A 1 6.83 -2.82 17.89
C MET A 1 5.34 -3.12 17.88
N VAL A 2 4.97 -4.41 17.85
CA VAL A 2 3.59 -4.88 17.96
C VAL A 2 3.11 -4.59 19.39
N ARG A 3 1.97 -3.91 19.56
CA ARG A 3 1.39 -3.72 20.90
C ARG A 3 0.75 -5.04 21.32
N SER A 4 1.46 -5.79 22.18
CA SER A 4 1.06 -7.11 22.66
C SER A 4 -0.37 -7.08 23.22
N GLY A 5 -1.21 -8.00 22.74
CA GLY A 5 -2.63 -8.17 23.13
C GLY A 5 -3.68 -7.39 22.32
N LYS A 6 -3.31 -6.39 21.51
CA LYS A 6 -4.26 -5.56 20.73
C LYS A 6 -4.01 -5.56 19.22
N THR A 7 -2.98 -6.25 18.76
CA THR A 7 -2.58 -6.22 17.34
C THR A 7 -3.06 -7.48 16.64
N ALA A 8 -3.91 -7.32 15.63
CA ALA A 8 -4.20 -8.35 14.65
C ALA A 8 -3.22 -8.22 13.47
N THR A 9 -2.80 -9.35 12.90
CA THR A 9 -1.89 -9.41 11.74
C THR A 9 -2.60 -10.05 10.55
N PRO A 10 -3.55 -9.35 9.90
CA PRO A 10 -4.21 -9.88 8.72
C PRO A 10 -3.20 -10.05 7.58
N LYS A 11 -3.41 -11.08 6.76
CA LYS A 11 -2.72 -11.18 5.46
C LYS A 11 -3.41 -10.25 4.48
N ILE A 12 -2.63 -9.37 3.85
CA ILE A 12 -3.11 -8.42 2.85
C ILE A 12 -2.40 -8.70 1.53
N GLY A 13 -3.17 -8.74 0.43
CA GLY A 13 -2.62 -8.71 -0.92
C GLY A 13 -2.47 -7.25 -1.36
N ILE A 14 -1.38 -6.91 -2.03
CA ILE A 14 -1.16 -5.57 -2.59
C ILE A 14 -0.63 -5.67 -4.02
N TRP A 15 -1.01 -4.73 -4.87
CA TRP A 15 -0.46 -4.57 -6.21
C TRP A 15 -0.53 -3.11 -6.65
N TYR A 16 0.41 -2.71 -7.50
CA TYR A 16 0.40 -1.42 -8.16
C TYR A 16 -0.40 -1.51 -9.46
N ASP A 17 -1.33 -0.59 -9.65
CA ASP A 17 -2.01 -0.39 -10.93
C ASP A 17 -1.28 0.72 -11.69
N GLU A 18 -0.49 0.34 -12.69
CA GLU A 18 0.33 1.26 -13.50
C GLU A 18 -0.53 2.25 -14.32
N ALA A 19 -1.74 1.86 -14.70
CA ALA A 19 -2.63 2.72 -15.47
C ALA A 19 -3.27 3.80 -14.58
N ALA A 20 -3.65 3.43 -13.36
CA ALA A 20 -4.26 4.36 -12.41
C ALA A 20 -3.25 5.16 -11.59
N GLY A 21 -2.03 4.66 -11.43
CA GLY A 21 -1.02 5.22 -10.53
C GLY A 21 -1.30 4.98 -9.05
N ASP A 22 -2.20 4.06 -8.72
CA ASP A 22 -2.64 3.77 -7.35
C ASP A 22 -2.12 2.39 -6.89
N ILE A 23 -1.99 2.18 -5.58
CA ILE A 23 -1.78 0.85 -5.00
C ILE A 23 -3.10 0.34 -4.44
N HIS A 24 -3.48 -0.86 -4.84
CA HIS A 24 -4.65 -1.54 -4.31
C HIS A 24 -4.29 -2.50 -3.19
N LEU A 25 -5.20 -2.62 -2.23
CA LEU A 25 -5.10 -3.53 -1.10
C LEU A 25 -6.32 -4.45 -1.10
N SER A 26 -6.09 -5.75 -1.03
CA SER A 26 -7.13 -6.77 -0.90
C SER A 26 -7.01 -7.43 0.46
N LEU A 27 -8.07 -7.28 1.26
CA LEU A 27 -8.26 -7.99 2.52
C LEU A 27 -9.37 -9.00 2.33
N ALA A 28 -9.08 -10.27 2.60
CA ALA A 28 -10.04 -11.35 2.45
C ALA A 28 -11.32 -11.04 3.25
N GLY A 29 -12.46 -10.99 2.56
CA GLY A 29 -13.77 -10.72 3.16
C GLY A 29 -14.03 -9.27 3.59
N GLN A 30 -13.17 -8.31 3.24
CA GLN A 30 -13.32 -6.89 3.62
C GLN A 30 -13.35 -5.93 2.42
N GLY A 31 -13.27 -6.47 1.19
CA GLY A 31 -13.31 -5.69 -0.04
C GLY A 31 -11.96 -5.08 -0.43
N LEU A 32 -11.99 -4.26 -1.47
CA LEU A 32 -10.82 -3.67 -2.10
C LEU A 32 -10.65 -2.23 -1.61
N SER A 33 -9.46 -1.91 -1.12
CA SER A 33 -9.05 -0.55 -0.75
C SER A 33 -7.99 -0.03 -1.70
N THR A 34 -7.78 1.28 -1.72
CA THR A 34 -6.87 1.93 -2.67
C THR A 34 -6.18 3.10 -2.00
N VAL A 35 -4.89 3.26 -2.26
CA VAL A 35 -4.06 4.34 -1.73
C VAL A 35 -3.18 4.93 -2.83
N ASN A 36 -2.97 6.24 -2.78
CA ASN A 36 -2.09 6.94 -3.71
C ASN A 36 -1.23 8.01 -3.05
N ASP A 37 -0.36 8.61 -3.86
CA ASP A 37 0.63 9.62 -3.47
C ASP A 37 0.09 11.05 -3.42
N ARG A 38 -1.17 11.27 -3.80
CA ARG A 38 -1.79 12.59 -3.88
C ARG A 38 -2.42 12.99 -2.54
N PRO A 39 -1.80 13.87 -1.73
CA PRO A 39 -2.26 14.17 -0.37
C PRO A 39 -3.62 14.87 -0.31
N ASP A 40 -4.04 15.49 -1.40
CA ASP A 40 -5.33 16.15 -1.59
C ASP A 40 -6.46 15.16 -1.97
N SER A 41 -6.13 13.91 -2.31
CA SER A 41 -7.11 12.88 -2.63
C SER A 41 -7.73 12.26 -1.37
N LYS A 42 -8.99 11.84 -1.46
CA LYS A 42 -9.64 10.99 -0.43
C LYS A 42 -8.89 9.68 -0.17
N ARG A 43 -8.09 9.22 -1.15
CA ARG A 43 -7.25 8.02 -1.07
C ARG A 43 -5.76 8.37 -0.83
N GLY A 44 -5.48 9.65 -0.60
CA GLY A 44 -4.16 10.21 -0.45
C GLY A 44 -3.50 9.80 0.85
N ASN A 45 -2.44 9.02 0.75
CA ASN A 45 -1.55 8.77 1.87
C ASN A 45 -0.13 8.55 1.34
N PRO A 46 0.61 9.64 1.03
CA PRO A 46 1.93 9.55 0.40
C PRO A 46 2.94 8.73 1.23
N HIS A 47 2.80 8.78 2.56
CA HIS A 47 3.67 8.03 3.46
C HIS A 47 3.40 6.53 3.39
N LEU A 48 2.13 6.11 3.43
CA LEU A 48 1.76 4.70 3.27
C LEU A 48 2.07 4.20 1.87
N PHE A 49 1.75 5.00 0.84
CA PHE A 49 2.02 4.67 -0.55
C PHE A 49 3.49 4.35 -0.79
N ASN A 50 4.41 5.20 -0.32
CA ASN A 50 5.86 4.95 -0.44
C ASN A 50 6.32 3.68 0.31
N LYS A 51 5.72 3.36 1.47
CA LYS A 51 6.04 2.11 2.18
C LYS A 51 5.58 0.88 1.39
N LEU A 52 4.38 0.93 0.82
CA LEU A 52 3.86 -0.18 0.00
C LEU A 52 4.66 -0.34 -1.29
N ALA A 53 5.08 0.77 -1.91
CA ALA A 53 5.96 0.76 -3.08
C ALA A 53 7.29 0.04 -2.79
N ARG A 54 7.91 0.31 -1.63
CA ARG A 54 9.12 -0.39 -1.19
C ARG A 54 8.89 -1.90 -1.01
N ILE A 55 7.78 -2.29 -0.37
CA ILE A 55 7.42 -3.70 -0.19
C ILE A 55 7.24 -4.40 -1.54
N LEU A 56 6.56 -3.75 -2.50
CA LEU A 56 6.39 -4.29 -3.85
C LEU A 56 7.73 -4.48 -4.56
N ARG A 57 8.62 -3.48 -4.50
CA ARG A 57 9.99 -3.55 -5.04
C ARG A 57 10.77 -4.72 -4.44
N GLU A 58 10.80 -4.82 -3.11
CA GLU A 58 11.51 -5.88 -2.38
C GLU A 58 11.02 -7.29 -2.74
N GLN A 59 9.76 -7.41 -3.17
CA GLN A 59 9.17 -8.67 -3.63
C GLN A 59 9.24 -8.87 -5.16
N GLY A 60 9.97 -8.00 -5.88
CA GLY A 60 10.11 -8.06 -7.34
C GLY A 60 8.79 -7.85 -8.09
N LYS A 61 7.86 -7.09 -7.52
CA LYS A 61 6.56 -6.76 -8.13
C LYS A 61 6.62 -5.38 -8.79
N PRO A 62 5.74 -5.11 -9.77
CA PRO A 62 5.55 -3.75 -10.29
C PRO A 62 5.29 -2.77 -9.14
N HIS A 63 5.95 -1.61 -9.20
CA HIS A 63 5.89 -0.61 -8.15
C HIS A 63 6.04 0.80 -8.75
N PRO A 64 5.46 1.83 -8.10
CA PRO A 64 5.69 3.21 -8.51
C PRO A 64 7.12 3.66 -8.16
N PRO A 65 7.59 4.80 -8.70
CA PRO A 65 8.79 5.45 -8.21
C PRO A 65 8.72 5.71 -6.70
N ILE A 66 9.80 5.45 -5.97
CA ILE A 66 9.89 5.67 -4.52
C ILE A 66 10.53 7.03 -4.28
N ALA A 67 9.84 7.93 -3.59
CA ALA A 67 10.37 9.24 -3.28
C ALA A 67 11.42 9.17 -2.14
N GLY A 68 12.56 9.85 -2.32
CA GLY A 68 13.59 10.01 -1.28
C GLY A 68 14.69 8.94 -1.25
N GLU A 69 15.03 8.38 -2.41
CA GLU A 69 16.36 7.78 -2.68
C GLU A 69 17.25 8.78 -3.41
#